data_AF-A0A5J5CVK9-F1
#
_entry.id   AF-A0A5J5CVK9-F1
#
_cell.length_a   1.000
_cell.length_b   1.000
_cell.length_c   1.000
_cell.angle_alpha   90.00
_cell.angle_beta   90.00
_cell.angle_gamma   90.00
#
_symmetry.space_group_name_H-M   'P 1'
#
loop_
_entity.id
_entity.type
_entity.pdbx_description
1 polymer ?
#
loop_
_entity_poly.entity_id
_entity_poly.type
_entity_poly.pdbx_seq_one_letter_code
_entity_poly.pdbx_strand_id
1 'polypeptide(L)'
;MGCFLHNASERALGGTMLYDLRKMTSSLCQDTCSESGYQFAGLEYGAECHCGNRIRSPQAPEEDCSVACRGERGSPCGGVSRLSIYKVEEQLPGHRKFRNVHYRGCFKLPKSTTSAFPVHSFQPNLTTQSCIETCTDKELLLAVFQKPHCLCAWTSSLFSLSQQADNQQCVGLNHTSNATPTAPTEHDHYQVYHTPVLDSRCKERMFLPQRSSSLVALSSFPGAGNTWVRHLIELVTGYYTGSFYFDGTLYNRGFKGEKDYWKSGRSICVKTHESGQKEIEMFDSAILLIRNPYRSLMAEFNR
;
A
#
# COMPACT_ATOMS: atom_id res chain seq x y z
N MET A 1 -7.89 16.57 -19.71
CA MET A 1 -8.79 15.96 -18.70
C MET A 1 -9.19 17.05 -17.70
N GLY A 2 -10.36 16.91 -17.04
CA GLY A 2 -11.02 17.99 -16.30
C GLY A 2 -11.25 17.72 -14.80
N CYS A 3 -12.22 18.43 -14.22
CA CYS A 3 -12.56 18.37 -12.79
C CYS A 3 -13.66 17.33 -12.50
N PHE A 4 -13.55 16.62 -11.38
CA PHE A 4 -14.48 15.57 -10.98
C PHE A 4 -14.82 15.66 -9.50
N LEU A 5 -16.02 15.20 -9.12
CA LEU A 5 -16.39 15.12 -7.71
C LEU A 5 -15.54 14.08 -6.99
N HIS A 6 -14.96 14.44 -5.83
CA HIS A 6 -14.25 13.51 -4.97
C HIS A 6 -14.77 13.64 -3.54
N ASN A 7 -15.39 12.60 -3.01
CA ASN A 7 -15.84 12.60 -1.63
C ASN A 7 -15.34 11.33 -0.91
N ALA A 8 -15.34 11.36 0.42
CA ALA A 8 -14.79 10.28 1.23
C ALA A 8 -15.55 8.94 1.06
N SER A 9 -16.82 8.99 0.64
CA SER A 9 -17.70 7.83 0.43
C SER A 9 -17.70 7.33 -1.03
N GLU A 10 -17.38 8.19 -1.98
CA GLU A 10 -17.42 8.03 -3.43
C GLU A 10 -16.13 8.64 -4.00
N ARG A 11 -15.06 7.86 -3.93
CA ARG A 11 -13.79 8.27 -4.51
C ARG A 11 -13.88 8.24 -6.03
N ALA A 12 -13.48 9.35 -6.65
CA ALA A 12 -13.34 9.46 -8.10
C ALA A 12 -12.43 8.37 -8.69
N LEU A 13 -11.30 8.12 -8.03
CA LEU A 13 -10.32 7.09 -8.36
C LEU A 13 -10.18 6.13 -7.18
N GLY A 14 -10.31 4.83 -7.44
CA GLY A 14 -10.33 3.78 -6.40
C GLY A 14 -8.98 3.17 -6.06
N GLY A 15 -7.92 3.54 -6.79
CA GLY A 15 -6.59 3.00 -6.61
C GLY A 15 -5.85 3.64 -5.43
N THR A 16 -4.56 3.86 -5.59
CA THR A 16 -3.70 4.37 -4.51
C THR A 16 -3.79 5.88 -4.36
N MET A 17 -3.62 6.38 -3.14
CA MET A 17 -3.47 7.82 -2.86
C MET A 17 -2.10 8.08 -2.22
N LEU A 18 -1.42 9.15 -2.57
CA LEU A 18 -0.17 9.61 -1.98
C LEU A 18 -0.21 11.13 -1.83
N TYR A 19 0.58 11.69 -0.94
CA TYR A 19 0.60 13.13 -0.70
C TYR A 19 2.04 13.64 -0.56
N ASP A 20 2.29 14.83 -1.10
CA ASP A 20 3.52 15.58 -0.88
C ASP A 20 3.18 17.04 -0.59
N LEU A 21 3.37 17.45 0.65
CA LEU A 21 3.02 18.79 1.13
C LEU A 21 3.92 19.91 0.57
N ARG A 22 4.99 19.57 -0.16
CA ARG A 22 5.98 20.54 -0.64
C ARG A 22 6.24 20.47 -2.13
N LYS A 23 6.28 19.27 -2.70
CA LYS A 23 6.76 19.04 -4.08
C LYS A 23 5.69 18.47 -5.01
N MET A 24 4.43 18.37 -4.57
CA MET A 24 3.38 17.83 -5.44
C MET A 24 3.20 18.67 -6.70
N THR A 25 3.28 18.03 -7.86
CA THR A 25 3.01 18.58 -9.20
C THR A 25 2.16 17.60 -9.99
N SER A 26 1.54 18.07 -11.08
CA SER A 26 0.79 17.21 -12.00
C SER A 26 1.67 16.15 -12.67
N SER A 27 2.90 16.50 -13.02
CA SER A 27 3.89 15.56 -13.57
C SER A 27 4.27 14.48 -12.57
N LEU A 28 4.62 14.87 -11.34
CA LEU A 28 5.00 13.92 -10.29
C LEU A 28 3.86 12.92 -10.01
N CYS A 29 2.62 13.41 -9.97
CA CYS A 29 1.47 12.54 -9.77
C CYS A 29 1.27 11.57 -10.95
N GLN A 30 1.32 12.06 -12.18
CA GLN A 30 1.19 11.22 -13.38
C GLN A 30 2.28 10.16 -13.48
N ASP A 31 3.54 10.53 -13.24
CA ASP A 31 4.66 9.61 -13.24
C ASP A 31 4.49 8.52 -12.17
N THR A 32 4.11 8.91 -10.96
CA THR A 32 3.89 7.95 -9.86
C THR A 32 2.75 6.98 -10.16
N CYS A 33 1.64 7.48 -10.71
CA CYS A 33 0.53 6.64 -11.12
C CYS A 33 0.92 5.71 -12.29
N SER A 34 1.71 6.18 -13.25
CA SER A 34 2.27 5.38 -14.34
C SER A 34 3.12 4.22 -13.83
N GLU A 35 4.06 4.51 -12.93
CA GLU A 35 4.96 3.50 -12.35
C GLU A 35 4.21 2.46 -11.51
N SER A 36 3.05 2.86 -10.97
CA SER A 36 2.15 2.02 -10.18
C SER A 36 1.10 1.28 -11.04
N GLY A 37 1.17 1.38 -12.37
CA GLY A 37 0.28 0.66 -13.30
C GLY A 37 -1.14 1.23 -13.38
N TYR A 38 -1.33 2.51 -13.06
CA TYR A 38 -2.63 3.18 -13.14
C TYR A 38 -2.76 4.03 -14.41
N GLN A 39 -3.95 4.01 -15.03
CA GLN A 39 -4.27 4.75 -16.25
C GLN A 39 -4.61 6.23 -16.00
N PHE A 40 -5.06 6.55 -14.79
CA PHE A 40 -5.49 7.87 -14.38
C PHE A 40 -4.73 8.34 -13.15
N ALA A 41 -4.36 9.61 -13.18
CA ALA A 41 -3.79 10.36 -12.07
C ALA A 41 -4.75 11.49 -11.69
N GLY A 42 -4.72 11.94 -10.45
CA GLY A 42 -5.77 12.78 -9.90
C GLY A 42 -5.25 13.64 -8.78
N LEU A 43 -5.41 14.95 -8.86
CA LEU A 43 -4.89 15.87 -7.84
C LEU A 43 -6.00 16.47 -7.00
N GLU A 44 -5.77 16.56 -5.69
CA GLU A 44 -6.68 17.19 -4.72
C GLU A 44 -5.89 18.06 -3.71
N TYR A 45 -6.52 19.13 -3.21
CA TYR A 45 -5.98 20.02 -2.17
C TYR A 45 -4.56 20.59 -2.44
N GLY A 46 -4.10 20.59 -3.70
CA GLY A 46 -2.77 21.05 -4.07
C GLY A 46 -1.62 20.07 -3.74
N ALA A 47 -1.86 19.02 -2.95
CA ALA A 47 -0.82 18.20 -2.35
C ALA A 47 -1.08 16.69 -2.42
N GLU A 48 -2.32 16.29 -2.69
CA GLU A 48 -2.72 14.89 -2.74
C GLU A 48 -2.80 14.42 -4.18
N CYS A 49 -2.33 13.21 -4.42
CA CYS A 49 -2.29 12.53 -5.69
C CYS A 49 -2.99 11.18 -5.55
N HIS A 50 -4.00 10.96 -6.36
CA HIS A 50 -4.87 9.80 -6.40
C HIS A 50 -4.67 9.12 -7.76
N CYS A 51 -4.54 7.80 -7.76
CA CYS A 51 -4.38 7.00 -8.96
C CYS A 51 -5.55 6.03 -9.10
N GLY A 52 -5.90 5.67 -10.33
CA GLY A 52 -6.92 4.66 -10.58
C GLY A 52 -6.96 4.21 -12.03
N ASN A 53 -7.61 3.09 -12.27
CA ASN A 53 -7.85 2.55 -13.61
C ASN A 53 -9.26 2.85 -14.11
N ARG A 54 -10.12 3.44 -13.27
CA ARG A 54 -11.49 3.81 -13.60
C ARG A 54 -11.88 5.11 -12.89
N ILE A 55 -12.57 5.98 -13.62
CA ILE A 55 -13.22 7.16 -13.06
C ILE A 55 -14.64 6.77 -12.67
N ARG A 56 -15.00 6.89 -11.39
CA ARG A 56 -16.27 6.41 -10.82
C ARG A 56 -17.25 7.53 -10.48
N SER A 57 -16.83 8.77 -10.63
CA SER A 57 -17.55 9.99 -10.24
C SER A 57 -17.90 10.85 -11.45
N PRO A 58 -18.98 11.64 -11.40
CA PRO A 58 -19.31 12.57 -12.47
C PRO A 58 -18.35 13.76 -12.52
N GLN A 59 -18.33 14.44 -13.67
CA GLN A 59 -17.58 15.69 -13.86
C GLN A 59 -18.16 16.83 -13.00
N ALA A 60 -17.27 17.73 -12.61
CA ALA A 60 -17.57 18.98 -11.92
C ALA A 60 -17.10 20.17 -12.77
N PRO A 61 -17.57 21.39 -12.48
CA PRO A 61 -17.07 22.61 -13.12
C PRO A 61 -15.54 22.74 -12.98
N GLU A 62 -14.84 23.23 -14.01
CA GLU A 62 -13.37 23.34 -13.96
C GLU A 62 -12.87 24.34 -12.90
N GLU A 63 -13.66 25.37 -12.64
CA GLU A 63 -13.44 26.40 -11.61
C GLU A 63 -13.37 25.83 -10.19
N ASP A 64 -14.04 24.70 -9.94
CA ASP A 64 -14.01 24.00 -8.65
C ASP A 64 -12.62 23.33 -8.41
N CYS A 65 -11.79 23.20 -9.44
CA CYS A 65 -10.45 22.62 -9.40
C CYS A 65 -9.33 23.66 -9.55
N SER A 66 -9.47 24.81 -8.89
CA SER A 66 -8.53 25.95 -9.02
C SER A 66 -7.42 26.02 -7.96
N VAL A 67 -7.28 25.02 -7.09
CA VAL A 67 -6.25 25.03 -6.04
C VAL A 67 -4.88 24.78 -6.65
N ALA A 68 -3.94 25.68 -6.42
CA ALA A 68 -2.58 25.56 -6.96
C ALA A 68 -1.81 24.38 -6.33
N CYS A 69 -0.99 23.72 -7.15
CA CYS A 69 -0.06 22.69 -6.70
C CYS A 69 0.96 23.25 -5.69
N ARG A 70 1.34 22.45 -4.68
CA ARG A 70 2.36 22.84 -3.70
C ARG A 70 3.76 22.95 -4.30
N GLY A 71 4.09 22.07 -5.24
CA GLY A 71 5.38 22.01 -5.91
C GLY A 71 5.51 22.91 -7.13
N GLU A 72 4.40 23.41 -7.67
CA GLU A 72 4.38 24.23 -8.88
C GLU A 72 3.30 25.31 -8.79
N ARG A 73 3.71 26.57 -8.65
CA ARG A 73 2.76 27.69 -8.55
C ARG A 73 2.15 27.96 -9.92
N GLY A 74 0.83 27.94 -10.01
CA GLY A 74 0.07 28.29 -11.23
C GLY A 74 -0.57 27.10 -11.94
N SER A 75 -0.14 25.88 -11.65
CA SER A 75 -0.81 24.67 -12.16
C SER A 75 -1.96 24.25 -11.23
N PRO A 76 -3.16 23.92 -11.77
CA PRO A 76 -4.27 23.44 -10.96
C PRO A 76 -4.01 22.00 -10.47
N CYS A 77 -4.19 21.81 -9.17
CA CYS A 77 -4.07 20.54 -8.45
C CYS A 77 -5.34 20.27 -7.64
N GLY A 78 -6.48 20.28 -8.32
CA GLY A 78 -7.79 19.96 -7.77
C GLY A 78 -8.41 21.08 -6.94
N GLY A 79 -9.27 20.69 -6.02
CA GLY A 79 -10.00 21.59 -5.13
C GLY A 79 -10.47 20.88 -3.87
N VAL A 80 -11.35 21.54 -3.11
CA VAL A 80 -11.95 20.93 -1.92
C VAL A 80 -13.01 19.92 -2.37
N SER A 81 -12.78 18.62 -2.11
CA SER A 81 -13.67 17.55 -2.57
C SER A 81 -13.82 17.49 -4.11
N ARG A 82 -12.72 17.82 -4.80
CA ARG A 82 -12.66 17.98 -6.25
C ARG A 82 -11.33 17.51 -6.79
N LEU A 83 -11.37 16.59 -7.74
CA LEU A 83 -10.18 15.99 -8.34
C LEU A 83 -9.93 16.57 -9.73
N SER A 84 -8.73 17.13 -9.96
CA SER A 84 -8.24 17.34 -11.32
C SER A 84 -7.68 16.01 -11.83
N ILE A 85 -8.43 15.30 -12.69
CA ILE A 85 -7.97 14.02 -13.25
C ILE A 85 -7.12 14.29 -14.49
N TYR A 86 -6.11 13.45 -14.73
CA TYR A 86 -5.21 13.44 -15.88
C TYR A 86 -5.09 12.02 -16.42
N LYS A 87 -4.93 11.90 -17.75
CA LYS A 87 -4.62 10.61 -18.36
C LYS A 87 -3.13 10.42 -18.28
N VAL A 88 -2.72 9.32 -17.69
CA VAL A 88 -1.32 8.95 -17.69
C VAL A 88 -0.98 8.55 -19.13
N GLU A 89 -0.07 9.29 -19.76
CA GLU A 89 0.40 8.95 -21.10
C GLU A 89 1.18 7.63 -21.04
N GLU A 90 0.87 6.71 -21.95
CA GLU A 90 1.63 5.46 -22.07
C GLU A 90 3.05 5.79 -22.53
N GLN A 91 4.07 5.35 -21.76
CA GLN A 91 5.45 5.44 -22.23
C GLN A 91 5.58 4.74 -23.59
N LEU A 92 6.30 5.37 -24.52
CA LEU A 92 6.51 4.95 -25.91
C LEU A 92 6.68 3.42 -26.08
N PRO A 93 6.17 2.84 -27.19
CA PRO A 93 6.27 1.40 -27.46
C PRO A 93 7.73 0.94 -27.44
N GLY A 94 8.07 0.08 -26.48
CA GLY A 94 9.43 -0.41 -26.24
C GLY A 94 9.84 -0.37 -24.76
N HIS A 95 9.22 0.51 -23.96
CA HIS A 95 9.32 0.44 -22.51
C HIS A 95 8.35 -0.62 -21.95
N ARG A 96 8.82 -1.52 -21.09
CA ARG A 96 7.96 -2.51 -20.42
C ARG A 96 6.81 -1.78 -19.73
N LYS A 97 5.57 -2.07 -20.15
CA LYS A 97 4.32 -1.46 -19.66
C LYS A 97 4.18 -1.49 -18.13
N PHE A 98 4.92 -2.39 -17.47
CA PHE A 98 4.98 -2.54 -16.03
C PHE A 98 6.43 -2.80 -15.59
N ARG A 99 7.13 -1.75 -15.10
CA ARG A 99 8.53 -1.88 -14.64
C ARG A 99 8.67 -2.65 -13.32
N ASN A 100 7.62 -2.65 -12.50
CA ASN A 100 7.63 -3.16 -11.12
C ASN A 100 6.87 -4.48 -10.94
N VAL A 101 6.92 -5.37 -11.94
CA VAL A 101 6.39 -6.74 -11.80
C VAL A 101 7.47 -7.62 -11.19
N HIS A 102 7.14 -8.30 -10.08
CA HIS A 102 8.08 -9.21 -9.42
C HIS A 102 7.50 -10.61 -9.34
N TYR A 103 8.20 -11.58 -9.94
CA TYR A 103 7.91 -12.99 -9.67
C TYR A 103 8.26 -13.30 -8.21
N ARG A 104 7.27 -13.76 -7.44
CA ARG A 104 7.46 -14.13 -6.04
C ARG A 104 7.84 -15.59 -5.87
N GLY A 105 7.36 -16.46 -6.73
CA GLY A 105 7.60 -17.89 -6.62
C GLY A 105 6.40 -18.75 -6.98
N CYS A 106 6.58 -20.04 -6.72
CA CYS A 106 5.55 -21.05 -6.83
C CYS A 106 4.88 -21.27 -5.48
N PHE A 107 3.55 -21.30 -5.44
CA PHE A 107 2.80 -21.45 -4.20
C PHE A 107 1.64 -22.42 -4.38
N LYS A 108 1.37 -23.21 -3.35
CA LYS A 108 0.19 -24.07 -3.30
C LYS A 108 -1.03 -23.24 -2.92
N LEU A 109 -2.11 -23.34 -3.67
CA LEU A 109 -3.34 -22.62 -3.34
C LEU A 109 -4.10 -23.27 -2.17
N PRO A 110 -4.69 -22.48 -1.27
CA PRO A 110 -5.57 -23.00 -0.24
C PRO A 110 -6.88 -23.51 -0.84
N LYS A 111 -7.42 -24.59 -0.27
CA LYS A 111 -8.65 -25.27 -0.75
C LYS A 111 -9.92 -24.39 -0.71
N SER A 112 -9.90 -23.28 0.02
CA SER A 112 -10.99 -22.30 0.06
C SER A 112 -10.66 -21.12 -0.87
N THR A 113 -11.00 -21.28 -2.14
CA THR A 113 -10.57 -20.37 -3.22
C THR A 113 -11.41 -19.09 -3.29
N THR A 114 -12.67 -19.12 -2.82
CA THR A 114 -13.64 -18.04 -3.08
C THR A 114 -13.43 -16.78 -2.24
N SER A 115 -12.88 -16.89 -1.04
CA SER A 115 -12.66 -15.74 -0.15
C SER A 115 -11.29 -15.07 -0.36
N ALA A 116 -10.30 -15.84 -0.80
CA ALA A 116 -8.94 -15.34 -1.01
C ALA A 116 -8.75 -14.63 -2.36
N PHE A 117 -9.55 -14.99 -3.38
CA PHE A 117 -9.40 -14.52 -4.75
C PHE A 117 -10.68 -13.82 -5.27
N PRO A 118 -10.80 -12.50 -5.14
CA PRO A 118 -11.97 -11.75 -5.60
C PRO A 118 -12.20 -11.82 -7.11
N VAL A 119 -11.16 -12.10 -7.89
CA VAL A 119 -11.25 -12.23 -9.35
C VAL A 119 -10.67 -13.57 -9.77
N HIS A 120 -11.49 -14.35 -10.46
CA HIS A 120 -11.09 -15.57 -11.15
C HIS A 120 -11.47 -15.44 -12.62
N SER A 121 -10.54 -15.79 -13.50
CA SER A 121 -10.74 -15.81 -14.94
C SER A 121 -10.21 -17.13 -15.50
N PHE A 122 -10.97 -17.72 -16.42
CA PHE A 122 -10.62 -18.95 -17.13
C PHE A 122 -10.48 -18.65 -18.61
N GLN A 123 -9.28 -18.84 -19.17
CA GLN A 123 -9.00 -18.60 -20.58
C GLN A 123 -8.05 -19.68 -21.16
N PRO A 124 -8.42 -20.37 -22.25
CA PRO A 124 -7.62 -21.47 -22.81
C PRO A 124 -6.21 -21.05 -23.27
N ASN A 125 -6.07 -19.83 -23.79
CA ASN A 125 -4.81 -19.28 -24.31
C ASN A 125 -4.23 -18.19 -23.38
N LEU A 126 -4.49 -18.31 -22.07
CA LEU A 126 -3.98 -17.36 -21.09
C LEU A 126 -2.45 -17.37 -21.04
N THR A 127 -1.86 -16.18 -21.10
CA THR A 127 -0.44 -15.97 -20.83
C THR A 127 -0.25 -15.33 -19.46
N THR A 128 0.92 -15.51 -18.87
CA THR A 128 1.31 -14.84 -17.63
C THR A 128 1.15 -13.32 -17.74
N GLN A 129 1.56 -12.75 -18.86
CA GLN A 129 1.45 -11.32 -19.18
C GLN A 129 0.00 -10.83 -19.14
N SER A 130 -0.90 -11.53 -19.83
CA SER A 130 -2.34 -11.20 -19.85
C SER A 130 -2.98 -11.28 -18.46
N CYS A 131 -2.55 -12.26 -17.64
CA CYS A 131 -3.02 -12.36 -16.26
C CYS A 131 -2.56 -11.17 -15.40
N ILE A 132 -1.28 -10.78 -15.50
CA ILE A 132 -0.74 -9.60 -14.79
C ILE A 132 -1.47 -8.32 -15.22
N GLU A 133 -1.70 -8.13 -16.51
CA GLU A 133 -2.46 -7.01 -17.07
C GLU A 133 -3.88 -6.98 -16.50
N THR A 134 -4.58 -8.12 -16.54
CA THR A 134 -5.93 -8.24 -16.00
C THR A 134 -5.99 -7.88 -14.51
N CYS A 135 -5.07 -8.40 -13.70
CA CYS A 135 -5.04 -8.09 -12.26
C CYS A 135 -4.67 -6.63 -11.98
N THR A 136 -3.79 -6.05 -12.81
CA THR A 136 -3.42 -4.63 -12.71
C THR A 136 -4.61 -3.73 -13.04
N ASP A 137 -5.35 -4.02 -14.12
CA ASP A 137 -6.58 -3.31 -14.50
C ASP A 137 -7.68 -3.40 -13.43
N LYS A 138 -7.68 -4.50 -12.65
CA LYS A 138 -8.57 -4.71 -11.50
C LYS A 138 -8.06 -4.08 -10.21
N GLU A 139 -6.93 -3.38 -10.23
CA GLU A 139 -6.33 -2.71 -9.07
C GLU A 139 -5.98 -3.72 -7.94
N LEU A 140 -5.49 -4.91 -8.32
CA LEU A 140 -5.11 -5.99 -7.40
C LEU A 140 -3.58 -6.24 -7.41
N LEU A 141 -3.01 -6.39 -6.20
CA LEU A 141 -1.56 -6.49 -5.98
C LEU A 141 -0.95 -7.83 -6.42
N LEU A 142 -1.71 -8.92 -6.35
CA LEU A 142 -1.24 -10.26 -6.68
C LEU A 142 -1.92 -10.77 -7.95
N ALA A 143 -1.10 -11.25 -8.88
CA ALA A 143 -1.52 -12.05 -10.02
C ALA A 143 -1.03 -13.48 -9.82
N VAL A 144 -1.97 -14.41 -9.74
CA VAL A 144 -1.75 -15.83 -9.48
C VAL A 144 -2.13 -16.59 -10.73
N PHE A 145 -1.12 -17.14 -11.40
CA PHE A 145 -1.23 -17.69 -12.73
C PHE A 145 -0.95 -19.19 -12.75
N GLN A 146 -1.85 -19.91 -13.38
CA GLN A 146 -1.63 -21.27 -13.84
C GLN A 146 -2.55 -21.51 -15.01
N LYS A 147 -2.02 -21.66 -16.22
CA LYS A 147 -2.84 -21.91 -17.41
C LYS A 147 -3.82 -23.07 -17.18
N PRO A 148 -5.15 -22.92 -17.41
CA PRO A 148 -5.86 -21.78 -18.01
C PRO A 148 -6.44 -20.74 -17.03
N HIS A 149 -6.10 -20.81 -15.75
CA HIS A 149 -6.60 -19.96 -14.68
C HIS A 149 -5.73 -18.72 -14.41
N CYS A 150 -6.40 -17.58 -14.27
CA CYS A 150 -5.86 -16.35 -13.69
C CYS A 150 -6.66 -16.01 -12.44
N LEU A 151 -5.98 -15.80 -11.33
CA LEU A 151 -6.56 -15.43 -10.06
C LEU A 151 -5.90 -14.12 -9.61
N CYS A 152 -6.71 -13.15 -9.20
CA CYS A 152 -6.19 -11.89 -8.69
C CYS A 152 -6.61 -11.71 -7.24
N ALA A 153 -5.69 -11.24 -6.41
CA ALA A 153 -5.94 -11.05 -4.99
C ALA A 153 -5.17 -9.85 -4.45
N TRP A 154 -5.58 -9.40 -3.27
CA TRP A 154 -4.70 -8.62 -2.42
C TRP A 154 -3.87 -9.53 -1.52
N THR A 155 -2.86 -8.97 -0.86
CA THR A 155 -2.20 -9.66 0.26
C THR A 155 -3.21 -9.88 1.39
N SER A 156 -3.29 -11.10 1.90
CA SER A 156 -4.16 -11.45 3.01
C SER A 156 -3.53 -12.55 3.85
N SER A 157 -3.98 -12.71 5.10
CA SER A 157 -3.59 -13.84 5.94
C SER A 157 -4.09 -15.19 5.39
N LEU A 158 -5.11 -15.18 4.53
CA LEU A 158 -5.66 -16.37 3.89
C LEU A 158 -4.71 -16.97 2.84
N PHE A 159 -3.79 -16.16 2.31
CA PHE A 159 -2.78 -16.58 1.35
C PHE A 159 -1.39 -16.09 1.77
N SER A 160 -0.71 -16.92 2.57
CA SER A 160 0.63 -16.59 3.05
C SER A 160 1.69 -16.80 1.96
N LEU A 161 2.47 -15.77 1.69
CA LEU A 161 3.63 -15.81 0.79
C LEU A 161 4.90 -16.34 1.49
N SER A 162 4.81 -16.85 2.72
CA SER A 162 5.98 -17.33 3.48
C SER A 162 6.43 -18.75 3.12
N GLN A 163 5.53 -19.58 2.57
CA GLN A 163 5.80 -20.99 2.26
C GLN A 163 5.87 -21.17 0.75
N GLN A 164 7.03 -20.84 0.17
CA GLN A 164 7.29 -21.05 -1.24
C GLN A 164 7.53 -22.54 -1.54
N ALA A 165 6.87 -23.04 -2.58
CA ALA A 165 7.06 -24.37 -3.13
C ALA A 165 8.20 -24.38 -4.17
N ASP A 166 8.63 -25.57 -4.61
CA ASP A 166 9.63 -25.66 -5.67
C ASP A 166 9.07 -25.10 -6.99
N ASN A 167 9.84 -24.25 -7.67
CA ASN A 167 9.46 -23.63 -8.93
C ASN A 167 9.09 -24.66 -10.00
N GLN A 168 9.69 -25.86 -9.97
CA GLN A 168 9.38 -26.95 -10.89
C GLN A 168 7.92 -27.43 -10.80
N GLN A 169 7.27 -27.28 -9.65
CA GLN A 169 5.89 -27.72 -9.44
C GLN A 169 4.86 -26.81 -10.14
N CYS A 170 5.25 -25.58 -10.46
CA CYS A 170 4.42 -24.61 -11.18
C CYS A 170 4.69 -24.59 -12.70
N VAL A 171 5.81 -25.17 -13.14
CA VAL A 171 6.13 -25.37 -14.55
C VAL A 171 5.60 -26.75 -14.88
N GLY A 172 4.31 -26.85 -15.24
CA GLY A 172 3.68 -28.13 -15.58
C GLY A 172 4.62 -29.00 -16.41
N LEU A 173 4.88 -30.22 -15.95
CA LEU A 173 5.80 -31.16 -16.59
C LEU A 173 5.49 -31.19 -18.09
N ASN A 174 6.44 -30.71 -18.91
CA ASN A 174 6.47 -31.08 -20.31
C ASN A 174 6.54 -32.62 -20.31
N HIS A 175 5.48 -33.27 -20.79
CA HIS A 175 5.41 -34.72 -20.92
C HIS A 175 6.56 -35.22 -21.80
N THR A 176 7.66 -35.63 -21.17
CA THR A 176 8.68 -36.51 -21.76
C THR A 176 9.15 -37.50 -20.71
N SER A 177 8.25 -38.38 -20.28
CA SER A 177 8.60 -39.74 -19.86
C SER A 177 7.34 -40.59 -19.84
N ASN A 178 7.47 -41.79 -20.42
CA ASN A 178 6.44 -42.83 -20.46
C ASN A 178 6.04 -43.24 -19.03
N ALA A 179 5.08 -42.55 -18.44
CA ALA A 179 4.43 -42.96 -17.20
C ALA A 179 2.94 -43.19 -17.48
N THR A 180 2.46 -44.35 -17.07
CA THR A 180 1.08 -44.83 -17.15
C THR A 180 0.08 -43.82 -16.58
N PRO A 181 -1.15 -43.75 -17.11
CA PRO A 181 -2.13 -42.73 -16.73
C PRO A 181 -2.76 -43.05 -15.37
N THR A 182 -2.12 -42.64 -14.28
CA THR A 182 -2.74 -42.62 -12.95
C THR A 182 -3.28 -41.23 -12.64
N ALA A 183 -4.60 -41.08 -12.74
CA ALA A 183 -5.45 -39.99 -12.22
C ALA A 183 -5.11 -38.55 -12.69
N PRO A 184 -6.12 -37.68 -12.90
CA PRO A 184 -5.87 -36.27 -13.22
C PRO A 184 -5.16 -35.62 -12.02
N THR A 185 -3.93 -35.18 -12.21
CA THR A 185 -3.21 -34.40 -11.21
C THR A 185 -3.96 -33.09 -11.00
N GLU A 186 -4.58 -32.94 -9.83
CA GLU A 186 -5.17 -31.67 -9.40
C GLU A 186 -4.02 -30.66 -9.27
N HIS A 187 -3.98 -29.73 -10.21
CA HIS A 187 -2.91 -28.75 -10.31
C HIS A 187 -3.12 -27.68 -9.22
N ASP A 188 -2.57 -27.94 -8.03
CA ASP A 188 -2.73 -27.06 -6.86
C ASP A 188 -1.67 -25.94 -6.77
N HIS A 189 -0.69 -25.90 -7.68
CA HIS A 189 0.48 -25.02 -7.59
C HIS A 189 0.46 -23.92 -8.64
N TYR A 190 0.58 -22.67 -8.20
CA TYR A 190 0.41 -21.49 -9.05
C TYR A 190 1.62 -20.56 -8.97
N GLN A 191 1.95 -19.92 -10.09
CA GLN A 191 2.96 -18.90 -10.18
C GLN A 191 2.40 -17.58 -9.65
N VAL A 192 3.05 -16.98 -8.67
CA VAL A 192 2.59 -15.73 -8.06
C VAL A 192 3.49 -14.57 -8.48
N TYR A 193 2.87 -13.50 -8.94
CA TYR A 193 3.50 -12.26 -9.33
C TYR A 193 2.93 -11.12 -8.50
N HIS A 194 3.80 -10.22 -8.04
CA HIS A 194 3.37 -8.89 -7.63
C HIS A 194 3.15 -8.05 -8.88
N THR A 195 1.97 -7.47 -8.99
CA THR A 195 1.68 -6.42 -9.97
C THR A 195 2.31 -5.10 -9.50
N PRO A 196 2.38 -4.08 -10.37
CA PRO A 196 2.86 -2.75 -9.99
C PRO A 196 1.88 -1.98 -9.10
N VAL A 197 0.65 -2.49 -8.95
CA VAL A 197 -0.42 -1.84 -8.20
C VAL A 197 0.02 -1.67 -6.75
N LEU A 198 0.08 -0.43 -6.29
CA LEU A 198 0.25 -0.14 -4.86
C LEU A 198 -1.07 -0.37 -4.12
N ASP A 199 -1.03 -1.20 -3.08
CA ASP A 199 -2.18 -1.51 -2.24
C ASP A 199 -2.64 -0.26 -1.45
N SER A 200 -3.83 0.24 -1.77
CA SER A 200 -4.45 1.40 -1.09
C SER A 200 -4.87 1.08 0.34
N ARG A 201 -5.09 -0.20 0.68
CA ARG A 201 -5.48 -0.64 2.04
C ARG A 201 -4.37 -0.42 3.06
N CYS A 202 -3.11 -0.47 2.64
CA CYS A 202 -1.95 -0.22 3.51
C CYS A 202 -1.71 1.27 3.79
N LYS A 203 -2.47 2.18 3.14
CA LYS A 203 -2.31 3.63 3.32
C LYS A 203 -3.37 4.24 4.23
N GLU A 204 -4.54 3.62 4.32
CA GLU A 204 -5.54 3.98 5.33
C GLU A 204 -5.11 3.42 6.68
N ARG A 205 -4.70 4.33 7.56
CA ARG A 205 -4.39 4.00 8.94
C ARG A 205 -5.62 4.23 9.78
N MET A 206 -5.92 3.29 10.66
CA MET A 206 -7.00 3.42 11.61
C MET A 206 -6.50 3.20 13.03
N PHE A 207 -7.32 3.58 14.00
CA PHE A 207 -7.12 3.07 15.36
C PHE A 207 -7.54 1.60 15.41
N LEU A 208 -7.00 0.85 16.38
CA LEU A 208 -7.40 -0.53 16.62
C LEU A 208 -8.93 -0.59 16.79
N PRO A 209 -9.61 -1.53 16.09
CA PRO A 209 -11.06 -1.64 16.11
C PRO A 209 -11.59 -2.04 17.50
N GLN A 210 -10.78 -2.76 18.26
CA GLN A 210 -11.01 -3.09 19.67
C GLN A 210 -9.86 -2.52 20.49
N ARG A 211 -10.16 -2.01 21.69
CA ARG A 211 -9.13 -1.52 22.60
C ARG A 211 -8.27 -2.70 23.04
N SER A 212 -6.96 -2.59 22.81
CA SER A 212 -5.99 -3.54 23.34
C SER A 212 -5.99 -3.45 24.87
N SER A 213 -6.06 -4.61 25.53
CA SER A 213 -5.79 -4.72 26.96
C SER A 213 -4.30 -4.69 27.28
N SER A 214 -3.44 -4.85 26.26
CA SER A 214 -1.99 -4.79 26.41
C SER A 214 -1.41 -3.49 25.88
N LEU A 215 -0.51 -2.89 26.66
CA LEU A 215 0.19 -1.66 26.36
C LEU A 215 1.63 -1.93 25.95
N VAL A 216 1.94 -1.69 24.67
CA VAL A 216 3.28 -1.90 24.11
C VAL A 216 4.02 -0.57 24.01
N ALA A 217 5.20 -0.46 24.62
CA ALA A 217 6.08 0.69 24.46
C ALA A 217 6.87 0.60 23.14
N LEU A 218 7.03 1.72 22.45
CA LEU A 218 8.14 1.93 21.53
C LEU A 218 9.14 2.84 22.25
N SER A 219 10.14 2.23 22.88
CA SER A 219 11.11 2.93 23.72
C SER A 219 12.42 3.16 22.97
N SER A 220 12.94 4.39 23.04
CA SER A 220 14.23 4.74 22.46
C SER A 220 14.80 6.00 23.10
N PHE A 221 16.10 6.25 22.91
CA PHE A 221 16.68 7.57 23.15
C PHE A 221 16.17 8.59 22.09
N PRO A 222 16.04 9.90 22.42
CA PRO A 222 15.76 10.95 21.42
C PRO A 222 16.75 10.93 20.24
N GLY A 223 16.36 11.37 19.05
CA GLY A 223 17.22 11.29 17.86
C GLY A 223 17.51 9.88 17.29
N ALA A 224 16.99 8.79 17.89
CA ALA A 224 17.26 7.42 17.42
C ALA A 224 16.50 7.00 16.14
N GLY A 225 15.59 7.83 15.63
CA GLY A 225 14.76 7.51 14.46
C GLY A 225 13.30 7.14 14.77
N ASN A 226 12.78 7.58 15.93
CA ASN A 226 11.42 7.34 16.41
C ASN A 226 10.33 7.53 15.35
N THR A 227 10.28 8.71 14.72
CA THR A 227 9.24 9.05 13.74
C THR A 227 9.29 8.13 12.53
N TRP A 228 10.49 7.73 12.10
CA TRP A 228 10.67 6.82 10.98
C TRP A 228 10.16 5.41 11.30
N VAL A 229 10.52 4.87 12.48
CA VAL A 229 10.04 3.55 12.91
C VAL A 229 8.53 3.54 13.11
N ARG A 230 7.97 4.59 13.73
CA ARG A 230 6.52 4.74 13.85
C ARG A 230 5.84 4.72 12.48
N HIS A 231 6.36 5.50 11.53
CA HIS A 231 5.84 5.51 10.16
C HIS A 231 5.84 4.12 9.51
N LEU A 232 6.92 3.36 9.70
CA LEU A 232 7.04 2.00 9.20
C LEU A 232 6.02 1.06 9.85
N ILE A 233 5.85 1.11 11.17
CA ILE A 233 4.86 0.33 11.91
C ILE A 233 3.45 0.64 11.39
N GLU A 234 3.09 1.92 11.28
CA GLU A 234 1.77 2.34 10.80
C GLU A 234 1.50 1.90 9.36
N LEU A 235 2.52 1.92 8.48
CA LEU A 235 2.40 1.46 7.09
C LEU A 235 2.23 -0.06 6.98
N VAL A 236 3.01 -0.83 7.75
CA VAL A 236 2.99 -2.29 7.66
C VAL A 236 1.75 -2.88 8.33
N THR A 237 1.29 -2.24 9.40
CA THR A 237 0.17 -2.77 10.21
C THR A 237 -1.18 -2.15 9.87
N GLY A 238 -1.20 -0.97 9.24
CA GLY A 238 -2.43 -0.20 9.02
C GLY A 238 -3.00 0.44 10.30
N TYR A 239 -2.28 0.39 11.43
CA TYR A 239 -2.75 0.91 12.71
C TYR A 239 -1.90 2.08 13.20
N TYR A 240 -2.55 3.11 13.75
CA TYR A 240 -1.85 4.27 14.31
C TYR A 240 -0.98 3.89 15.52
N THR A 241 0.15 4.59 15.64
CA THR A 241 1.01 4.59 16.83
C THR A 241 0.69 5.79 17.70
N GLY A 242 0.59 5.56 19.01
CA GLY A 242 0.42 6.60 20.00
C GLY A 242 1.75 7.24 20.39
N SER A 243 1.69 8.35 21.12
CA SER A 243 2.85 8.88 21.80
C SER A 243 2.51 9.31 23.22
N PHE A 244 3.44 9.07 24.13
CA PHE A 244 3.37 9.54 25.51
C PHE A 244 3.30 11.08 25.58
N TYR A 245 3.89 11.75 24.58
CA TYR A 245 3.97 13.20 24.46
C TYR A 245 3.17 13.67 23.24
N PHE A 246 2.59 14.87 23.30
CA PHE A 246 1.88 15.47 22.18
C PHE A 246 2.79 16.39 21.37
N ASP A 247 2.93 16.11 20.07
CA ASP A 247 3.53 17.01 19.08
C ASP A 247 2.49 17.37 17.99
N GLY A 248 2.03 18.62 18.02
CA GLY A 248 1.05 19.13 17.05
C GLY A 248 1.55 19.13 15.61
N THR A 249 2.87 19.23 15.38
CA THR A 249 3.43 19.18 14.03
C THR A 249 3.37 17.78 13.45
N LEU A 250 3.63 16.75 14.27
CA LEU A 250 3.48 15.34 13.86
C LEU A 250 2.02 14.98 13.63
N TYR A 251 1.11 15.46 14.48
CA TYR A 251 -0.33 15.30 14.29
C TYR A 251 -0.80 15.84 12.94
N ASN A 252 -0.36 17.05 12.59
CA ASN A 252 -0.67 17.70 11.32
C ASN A 252 -0.05 16.97 10.12
N ARG A 253 1.04 16.21 10.32
CA ARG A 253 1.67 15.35 9.30
C ARG A 253 1.09 13.94 9.22
N GLY A 254 0.03 13.65 9.96
CA GLY A 254 -0.75 12.40 9.83
C GLY A 254 -0.59 11.40 10.98
N PHE A 255 0.25 11.67 11.99
CA PHE A 255 0.35 10.84 13.19
C PHE A 255 -0.83 11.11 14.12
N LYS A 256 -2.01 10.58 13.79
CA LYS A 256 -3.26 10.90 14.51
C LYS A 256 -3.25 10.43 15.97
N GLY A 257 -2.44 9.41 16.29
CA GLY A 257 -2.23 8.94 17.66
C GLY A 257 -1.50 9.92 18.59
N GLU A 258 -0.96 11.03 18.08
CA GLU A 258 -0.39 12.11 18.93
C GLU A 258 -1.42 12.73 19.88
N LYS A 259 -2.65 12.91 19.39
CA LYS A 259 -3.73 13.58 20.13
C LYS A 259 -4.60 12.59 20.92
N ASP A 260 -4.45 11.29 20.67
CA ASP A 260 -5.21 10.28 21.40
C ASP A 260 -4.60 10.08 22.79
N TYR A 261 -5.43 9.75 23.77
CA TYR A 261 -4.92 9.44 25.11
C TYR A 261 -4.07 8.17 25.04
N TRP A 262 -2.79 8.25 25.39
CA TRP A 262 -1.85 7.16 25.13
C TRP A 262 -2.17 5.85 25.86
N LYS A 263 -2.93 5.86 26.97
CA LYS A 263 -3.46 4.66 27.63
C LYS A 263 -4.84 4.22 27.13
N SER A 264 -5.32 4.75 26.01
CA SER A 264 -6.65 4.40 25.46
C SER A 264 -6.75 2.95 24.99
N GLY A 265 -5.61 2.29 24.73
CA GLY A 265 -5.54 0.97 24.09
C GLY A 265 -5.91 0.99 22.61
N ARG A 266 -6.08 2.18 21.99
CA ARG A 266 -6.52 2.30 20.59
C ARG A 266 -5.36 2.32 19.59
N SER A 267 -4.13 2.53 20.05
CA SER A 267 -2.92 2.49 19.23
C SER A 267 -2.19 1.17 19.38
N ILE A 268 -1.50 0.72 18.33
CA ILE A 268 -0.77 -0.55 18.33
C ILE A 268 0.47 -0.55 19.25
N CYS A 269 1.11 0.61 19.42
CA CYS A 269 2.16 0.84 20.41
C CYS A 269 2.24 2.34 20.74
N VAL A 270 2.90 2.67 21.85
CA VAL A 270 3.05 4.05 22.35
C VAL A 270 4.52 4.41 22.39
N LYS A 271 4.91 5.44 21.64
CA LYS A 271 6.27 5.99 21.68
C LYS A 271 6.55 6.70 23.01
N THR A 272 7.65 6.37 23.65
CA THR A 272 8.12 6.98 24.90
C THR A 272 9.65 7.13 24.94
N HIS A 273 10.14 8.09 25.73
CA HIS A 273 11.54 8.22 26.10
C HIS A 273 11.77 7.91 27.59
N GLU A 274 10.70 7.58 28.30
CA GLU A 274 10.76 7.29 29.73
C GLU A 274 11.48 5.96 29.96
N SER A 275 12.47 6.00 30.85
CA SER A 275 13.26 4.84 31.26
C SER A 275 13.23 4.61 32.77
N GLY A 276 12.35 5.33 33.48
CA GLY A 276 12.15 5.13 34.91
C GLY A 276 11.47 3.79 35.18
N GLN A 277 11.78 3.18 36.33
CA GLN A 277 11.29 1.85 36.67
C GLN A 277 9.75 1.78 36.68
N LYS A 278 9.09 2.80 37.25
CA LYS A 278 7.63 2.89 37.27
C LYS A 278 7.05 2.95 35.87
N GLU A 279 7.69 3.69 34.98
CA GLU A 279 7.26 3.85 33.59
C GLU A 279 7.46 2.57 32.80
N ILE A 280 8.55 1.83 33.03
CA ILE A 280 8.79 0.52 32.42
C ILE A 280 7.74 -0.49 32.89
N GLU A 281 7.47 -0.55 34.20
CA GLU A 281 6.49 -1.46 34.80
C GLU A 281 5.03 -1.15 34.38
N MET A 282 4.76 0.02 33.80
CA MET A 282 3.44 0.38 33.26
C MET A 282 3.16 -0.23 31.87
N PHE A 283 4.17 -0.72 31.16
CA PHE A 283 4.00 -1.37 29.86
C PHE A 283 4.15 -2.88 29.99
N ASP A 284 3.33 -3.65 29.29
CA ASP A 284 3.42 -5.12 29.34
C ASP A 284 4.57 -5.65 28.48
N SER A 285 4.95 -4.90 27.46
CA SER A 285 6.05 -5.24 26.54
C SER A 285 6.62 -4.00 25.88
N ALA A 286 7.82 -4.14 25.29
CA ALA A 286 8.51 -3.04 24.62
C ALA A 286 9.19 -3.47 23.32
N ILE A 287 9.11 -2.60 22.34
CA ILE A 287 9.99 -2.54 21.17
C ILE A 287 11.09 -1.56 21.52
N LEU A 288 12.32 -2.06 21.66
CA LEU A 288 13.49 -1.23 21.98
C LEU A 288 14.22 -0.82 20.70
N LEU A 289 14.23 0.47 20.39
CA LEU A 289 14.96 1.02 19.25
C LEU A 289 16.33 1.54 19.71
N ILE A 290 17.39 0.90 19.20
CA ILE A 290 18.78 1.27 19.50
C ILE A 290 19.44 1.83 18.23
N ARG A 291 20.02 3.02 18.36
CA ARG A 291 20.87 3.65 17.34
C ARG A 291 22.21 4.00 17.98
N ASN A 292 23.28 3.99 17.18
CA ASN A 292 24.61 4.42 17.61
C ASN A 292 24.54 5.70 18.49
N PRO A 293 25.02 5.66 19.74
CA PRO A 293 24.82 6.76 20.70
C PRO A 293 25.34 8.11 20.21
N TYR A 294 26.53 8.14 19.60
CA TYR A 294 27.10 9.37 19.04
C TYR A 294 26.18 10.00 17.99
N ARG A 295 25.64 9.20 17.06
CA ARG A 295 24.71 9.71 16.04
C ARG A 295 23.38 10.18 16.62
N SER A 296 22.87 9.51 17.65
CA SER A 296 21.63 9.92 18.30
C SER A 296 21.81 11.24 19.07
N LEU A 297 22.92 11.38 19.79
CA LEU A 297 23.28 12.62 20.49
C LEU A 297 23.48 13.79 19.52
N MET A 298 24.23 13.58 18.43
CA MET A 298 24.40 14.60 17.39
C MET A 298 23.07 14.99 16.73
N ALA A 299 22.16 14.04 16.51
CA ALA A 299 20.85 14.35 15.96
C ALA A 299 19.98 15.16 16.92
N GLU A 300 19.98 14.84 18.22
CA GLU A 300 19.21 15.60 19.21
C GLU A 300 19.81 17.00 19.46
N PHE A 301 21.14 17.14 19.41
CA PHE A 301 21.80 18.45 19.53
C PHE A 301 21.44 19.40 18.38
N ASN A 302 21.26 18.86 17.17
CA ASN A 302 20.96 19.64 15.96
C ASN A 302 19.44 19.75 15.66
N ARG A 303 18.59 19.32 16.60
CA ARG A 303 17.14 19.28 16.43
C ARG A 303 16.49 20.66 16.59
#